data_AF-A0A7Y2JHJ6-F1
#
_entry.id   AF-A0A7Y2JHJ6-F1
#
_cell.length_a   1.000
_cell.length_b   1.000
_cell.length_c   1.000
_cell.angle_alpha   90.00
_cell.angle_beta   90.00
_cell.angle_gamma   90.00
#
_symmetry.space_group_name_H-M   'P 1'
#
loop_
_entity.id
_entity.type
_entity.pdbx_description
1 polymer ?
#
loop_
_entity_poly.entity_id
_entity_poly.type
_entity_poly.pdbx_seq_one_letter_code
_entity_poly.pdbx_strand_id
1 'polypeptide(L)'
;MYPHKEDLPEAFFLKVPLCWGWATWKSSWSNYNDDPLKLWLRLAEQNALVEFDKFGHNFLSQQLAYNITGQLNTWFIKWHASVFLNSGCTLFPSKSLVNNIGFDDSGIHNKRHTQFLHDSLETTIKIERVEIAEHQLAASAITAFYKALRLSVNKPSLRQKLKQKTKRLAFKTFPVLRRTIPKPKFILNKSYLGKQVKLYVRARLNNSIVGSYTYVSENAIINNTVLGKFCSIGPNFISGWGLHPTKGISSHPMFYSNAKQNGMTLVTSNKFNETKSIQIGNDVFIGMNVVVLDGITIGNGAIIGAGSVVSKDIPPYAIAVGNPIKIIKYRFDEDIINKLLKIQWWNFNSDQLHLVEKYFYDIHNFIKACVNLQVEDKVKEKSNLNES
;
A
#
# COMPACT_ATOMS: atom_id res chain seq x y z
N MET A 1 -23.93 7.54 -10.14
CA MET A 1 -23.33 6.37 -10.82
C MET A 1 -22.38 6.90 -11.89
N TYR A 2 -21.72 6.09 -12.71
CA TYR A 2 -20.87 6.59 -13.79
C TYR A 2 -21.70 6.72 -15.08
N PRO A 3 -21.63 7.85 -15.81
CA PRO A 3 -22.31 7.96 -17.09
C PRO A 3 -21.85 6.86 -18.08
N HIS A 4 -22.80 6.12 -18.66
CA HIS A 4 -22.55 5.11 -19.69
C HIS A 4 -23.63 5.16 -20.77
N LYS A 5 -23.37 4.48 -21.89
CA LYS A 5 -24.31 4.34 -23.03
C LYS A 5 -24.69 2.88 -23.30
N GLU A 6 -24.16 1.96 -22.52
CA GLU A 6 -24.47 0.53 -22.64
C GLU A 6 -25.91 0.25 -22.21
N ASP A 7 -26.51 -0.75 -22.84
CA ASP A 7 -27.81 -1.32 -22.45
C ASP A 7 -27.59 -2.26 -21.24
N LEU A 8 -27.89 -1.76 -20.04
CA LEU A 8 -27.69 -2.45 -18.77
C LEU A 8 -29.04 -2.66 -18.07
N PRO A 9 -29.20 -3.75 -17.29
CA PRO A 9 -30.39 -3.93 -16.47
C PRO A 9 -30.55 -2.77 -15.48
N GLU A 10 -31.77 -2.50 -15.01
CA GLU A 10 -32.07 -1.38 -14.09
C GLU A 10 -31.18 -1.35 -12.84
N ALA A 11 -30.80 -2.52 -12.33
CA ALA A 11 -29.82 -2.67 -11.25
C ALA A 11 -28.93 -3.89 -11.48
N PHE A 12 -27.68 -3.82 -11.00
CA PHE A 12 -26.70 -4.89 -11.11
C PHE A 12 -25.68 -4.84 -9.95
N PHE A 13 -25.03 -5.96 -9.66
CA PHE A 13 -23.96 -6.00 -8.67
C PHE A 13 -22.58 -5.79 -9.31
N LEU A 14 -21.71 -5.10 -8.58
CA LEU A 14 -20.28 -5.01 -8.89
C LEU A 14 -19.45 -5.44 -7.68
N LYS A 15 -18.27 -6.02 -7.93
CA LYS A 15 -17.25 -6.32 -6.90
C LYS A 15 -16.42 -5.09 -6.54
N VAL A 16 -17.11 -3.97 -6.34
CA VAL A 16 -16.51 -2.69 -5.93
C VAL A 16 -17.31 -2.21 -4.74
N PRO A 17 -16.87 -2.53 -3.52
CA PRO A 17 -17.56 -2.08 -2.32
C PRO A 17 -17.45 -0.56 -2.21
N LEU A 18 -18.48 0.16 -2.65
CA LEU A 18 -18.60 1.61 -2.51
C LEU A 18 -19.66 1.92 -1.46
N CYS A 19 -19.40 2.94 -0.64
CA CYS A 19 -20.30 3.41 0.41
C CYS A 19 -20.97 4.75 0.06
N TRP A 20 -20.81 5.23 -1.18
CA TRP A 20 -21.36 6.52 -1.60
C TRP A 20 -22.89 6.42 -1.70
N GLY A 21 -23.62 7.30 -1.00
CA GLY A 21 -25.08 7.37 -1.06
C GLY A 21 -25.88 6.50 -0.08
N TRP A 22 -25.29 6.13 1.06
CA TRP A 22 -25.94 5.65 2.30
C TRP A 22 -27.07 4.61 2.12
N ALA A 23 -26.69 3.41 1.71
CA ALA A 23 -27.28 2.19 2.25
C ALA A 23 -26.17 1.14 2.35
N THR A 24 -25.72 0.85 3.57
CA THR A 24 -24.82 -0.27 3.85
C THR A 24 -25.47 -1.14 4.90
N TRP A 25 -25.42 -2.46 4.71
CA TRP A 25 -26.03 -3.40 5.64
C TRP A 25 -25.13 -3.61 6.86
N LYS A 26 -25.73 -3.91 8.02
CA LYS A 26 -24.98 -4.27 9.25
C LYS A 26 -23.93 -5.36 8.99
N SER A 27 -24.23 -6.32 8.12
CA SER A 27 -23.31 -7.40 7.71
C SER A 27 -22.07 -6.92 6.95
N SER A 28 -22.13 -5.77 6.26
CA SER A 28 -20.96 -5.19 5.59
C SER A 28 -19.96 -4.61 6.61
N TRP A 29 -20.45 -4.16 7.77
CA TRP A 29 -19.62 -3.60 8.83
C TRP A 29 -19.14 -4.64 9.85
N SER A 30 -19.84 -5.77 10.00
CA SER A 30 -19.40 -6.85 10.91
C SER A 30 -18.05 -7.46 10.51
N ASN A 31 -17.68 -7.34 9.24
CA ASN A 31 -16.39 -7.81 8.71
C ASN A 31 -15.32 -6.73 8.63
N TYR A 32 -15.58 -5.53 9.16
CA TYR A 32 -14.63 -4.42 9.13
C TYR A 32 -13.35 -4.76 9.91
N ASN A 33 -12.21 -4.56 9.26
CA ASN A 33 -10.90 -4.66 9.88
C ASN A 33 -10.21 -3.30 9.77
N ASP A 34 -9.85 -2.72 10.92
CA ASP A 34 -9.21 -1.41 10.99
C ASP A 34 -7.69 -1.44 10.78
N ASP A 35 -7.07 -2.63 10.68
CA ASP A 35 -5.64 -2.80 10.47
C ASP A 35 -5.29 -2.79 8.97
N PRO A 36 -4.76 -1.67 8.43
CA PRO A 36 -4.48 -1.54 7.01
C PRO A 36 -3.31 -2.44 6.58
N LEU A 37 -2.36 -2.76 7.46
CA LEU A 37 -1.23 -3.63 7.16
C LEU A 37 -1.73 -5.06 6.95
N LYS A 38 -2.58 -5.55 7.87
CA LYS A 38 -3.19 -6.88 7.75
C LYS A 38 -4.02 -7.01 6.47
N LEU A 39 -4.78 -5.97 6.11
CA LEU A 39 -5.54 -5.94 4.86
C LEU A 39 -4.62 -6.00 3.63
N TRP A 40 -3.54 -5.21 3.61
CA TRP A 40 -2.56 -5.21 2.52
C TRP A 40 -1.90 -6.57 2.34
N LEU A 41 -1.47 -7.20 3.44
CA LEU A 41 -0.80 -8.50 3.40
C LEU A 41 -1.73 -9.59 2.85
N ARG A 42 -3.00 -9.59 3.25
CA ARG A 42 -4.01 -10.52 2.69
C ARG A 42 -4.22 -10.30 1.19
N LEU A 43 -4.31 -9.04 0.75
CA LEU A 43 -4.42 -8.71 -0.68
C LEU A 43 -3.20 -9.19 -1.47
N ALA A 44 -2.00 -9.04 -0.92
CA ALA A 44 -0.76 -9.49 -1.55
C ALA A 44 -0.68 -11.02 -1.60
N GLU A 45 -1.02 -11.70 -0.51
CA GLU A 45 -1.05 -13.17 -0.43
C GLU A 45 -2.02 -13.80 -1.42
N GLN A 46 -3.20 -13.19 -1.61
CA GLN A 46 -4.20 -13.62 -2.59
C GLN A 46 -3.89 -13.15 -4.02
N ASN A 47 -2.79 -12.43 -4.24
CA ASN A 47 -2.44 -11.79 -5.52
C ASN A 47 -3.60 -10.93 -6.09
N ALA A 48 -4.38 -10.32 -5.20
CA ALA A 48 -5.65 -9.67 -5.51
C ALA A 48 -5.53 -8.15 -5.71
N LEU A 49 -4.33 -7.57 -5.54
CA LEU A 49 -4.11 -6.12 -5.69
C LEU A 49 -4.53 -5.59 -7.05
N VAL A 50 -4.38 -6.36 -8.14
CA VAL A 50 -4.79 -5.93 -9.49
C VAL A 50 -6.32 -5.84 -9.60
N GLU A 51 -7.02 -6.83 -9.05
CA GLU A 51 -8.49 -6.85 -9.03
C GLU A 51 -9.06 -5.79 -8.08
N PHE A 52 -8.43 -5.62 -6.91
CA PHE A 52 -8.74 -4.55 -5.96
C PHE A 52 -8.67 -3.16 -6.60
N ASP A 53 -7.76 -2.96 -7.54
CA ASP A 53 -7.50 -1.71 -8.26
C ASP A 53 -8.26 -1.59 -9.61
N LYS A 54 -9.20 -2.51 -9.91
CA LYS A 54 -9.84 -2.68 -11.22
C LYS A 54 -10.38 -1.39 -11.86
N PHE A 55 -10.91 -0.46 -11.06
CA PHE A 55 -11.57 0.76 -11.55
C PHE A 55 -10.76 2.04 -11.37
N GLY A 56 -9.60 1.99 -10.72
CA GLY A 56 -8.83 3.19 -10.36
C GLY A 56 -7.36 3.14 -10.76
N HIS A 57 -6.91 2.08 -11.44
CA HIS A 57 -5.50 1.67 -11.36
C HIS A 57 -5.10 1.55 -9.88
N ASN A 58 -3.84 1.83 -9.56
CA ASN A 58 -3.29 1.69 -8.21
C ASN A 58 -3.79 2.72 -7.17
N PHE A 59 -4.93 3.38 -7.40
CA PHE A 59 -5.46 4.42 -6.52
C PHE A 59 -5.97 3.86 -5.18
N LEU A 60 -6.67 2.73 -5.20
CA LEU A 60 -7.20 2.12 -3.98
C LEU A 60 -6.06 1.50 -3.16
N SER A 61 -5.16 0.76 -3.82
CA SER A 61 -3.96 0.24 -3.14
C SER A 61 -3.06 1.37 -2.62
N GLN A 62 -2.93 2.49 -3.33
CA GLN A 62 -2.23 3.67 -2.84
C GLN A 62 -2.85 4.24 -1.56
N GLN A 63 -4.18 4.41 -1.50
CA GLN A 63 -4.83 4.89 -0.29
C GLN A 63 -4.64 3.95 0.88
N LEU A 64 -4.70 2.63 0.65
CA LEU A 64 -4.43 1.64 1.70
C LEU A 64 -2.98 1.74 2.16
N ALA A 65 -2.02 1.85 1.25
CA ALA A 65 -0.62 2.07 1.56
C ALA A 65 -0.40 3.37 2.34
N TYR A 66 -1.12 4.44 2.03
CA TYR A 66 -1.05 5.70 2.77
C TYR A 66 -1.65 5.63 4.16
N ASN A 67 -2.62 4.74 4.41
CA ASN A 67 -3.04 4.40 5.77
C ASN A 67 -1.93 3.67 6.53
N ILE A 68 -1.21 2.74 5.89
CA ILE A 68 -0.07 2.04 6.50
C ILE A 68 1.05 3.05 6.85
N THR A 69 1.37 3.98 5.95
CA THR A 69 2.46 4.94 6.20
C THR A 69 2.08 6.07 7.17
N GLY A 70 0.78 6.27 7.42
CA GLY A 70 0.25 7.39 8.20
C GLY A 70 0.11 8.71 7.42
N GLN A 71 0.21 8.66 6.08
CA GLN A 71 -0.11 9.82 5.24
C GLN A 71 -1.59 10.12 5.18
N LEU A 72 -2.43 9.08 5.27
CA LEU A 72 -3.87 9.15 5.26
C LEU A 72 -4.39 8.41 6.49
N ASN A 73 -5.50 8.88 7.06
CA ASN A 73 -6.25 8.12 8.06
C ASN A 73 -7.71 8.16 7.64
N THR A 74 -8.17 7.13 6.94
CA THR A 74 -9.55 7.04 6.47
C THR A 74 -10.08 5.62 6.64
N TRP A 75 -11.29 5.51 7.19
CA TRP A 75 -11.99 4.24 7.32
C TRP A 75 -12.39 3.67 5.96
N PHE A 76 -12.64 4.52 4.95
CA PHE A 76 -13.23 4.11 3.68
C PHE A 76 -12.44 3.00 3.00
N ILE A 77 -11.13 3.18 2.84
CA ILE A 77 -10.32 2.19 2.12
C ILE A 77 -10.13 0.90 2.93
N LYS A 78 -10.09 1.00 4.25
CA LYS A 78 -10.03 -0.15 5.16
C LYS A 78 -11.32 -0.97 5.08
N TRP A 79 -12.46 -0.28 5.02
CA TRP A 79 -13.77 -0.91 4.84
C TRP A 79 -13.89 -1.54 3.46
N HIS A 80 -13.50 -0.82 2.40
CA HIS A 80 -13.48 -1.33 1.03
C HIS A 80 -12.67 -2.63 0.93
N ALA A 81 -11.43 -2.65 1.46
CA ALA A 81 -10.60 -3.85 1.49
C ALA A 81 -11.19 -4.97 2.34
N SER A 82 -11.81 -4.64 3.46
CA SER A 82 -12.50 -5.62 4.31
C SER A 82 -13.64 -6.31 3.57
N VAL A 83 -14.50 -5.55 2.88
CA VAL A 83 -15.62 -6.12 2.11
C VAL A 83 -15.12 -6.88 0.89
N PHE A 84 -14.14 -6.34 0.16
CA PHE A 84 -13.54 -6.99 -1.01
C PHE A 84 -12.93 -8.36 -0.67
N LEU A 85 -12.13 -8.43 0.40
CA LEU A 85 -11.51 -9.68 0.87
C LEU A 85 -12.51 -10.73 1.38
N ASN A 86 -13.77 -10.33 1.58
CA ASN A 86 -14.89 -11.21 1.93
C ASN A 86 -15.85 -11.41 0.75
N SER A 87 -15.41 -11.16 -0.49
CA SER A 87 -16.19 -11.31 -1.73
C SER A 87 -17.49 -10.51 -1.77
N GLY A 88 -17.56 -9.40 -1.03
CA GLY A 88 -18.75 -8.55 -1.03
C GLY A 88 -18.94 -7.79 -2.35
N CYS A 89 -20.20 -7.50 -2.66
CA CYS A 89 -20.61 -6.74 -3.83
C CYS A 89 -21.51 -5.56 -3.44
N THR A 90 -21.52 -4.53 -4.26
CA THR A 90 -22.41 -3.37 -4.12
C THR A 90 -23.43 -3.39 -5.24
N LEU A 91 -24.71 -3.17 -4.89
CA LEU A 91 -25.79 -3.01 -5.85
C LEU A 91 -25.70 -1.60 -6.44
N PHE A 92 -25.64 -1.51 -7.76
CA PHE A 92 -25.62 -0.26 -8.50
C PHE A 92 -26.87 -0.14 -9.35
N PRO A 93 -27.44 1.07 -9.45
CA PRO A 93 -28.43 1.37 -10.47
C PRO A 93 -27.77 1.62 -11.83
N SER A 94 -28.43 1.30 -12.95
CA SER A 94 -27.95 1.68 -14.29
C SER A 94 -28.12 3.15 -14.63
N LYS A 95 -28.88 3.89 -13.85
CA LYS A 95 -28.97 5.35 -13.97
C LYS A 95 -28.90 5.98 -12.61
N SER A 96 -28.29 7.16 -12.52
CA SER A 96 -28.08 7.79 -11.21
C SER A 96 -29.38 8.39 -10.69
N LEU A 97 -29.69 8.11 -9.42
CA LEU A 97 -30.76 8.77 -8.67
C LEU A 97 -30.31 10.11 -8.07
N VAL A 98 -28.99 10.33 -7.99
CA VAL A 98 -28.39 11.49 -7.36
C VAL A 98 -27.38 12.14 -8.28
N ASN A 99 -27.25 13.46 -8.21
CA ASN A 99 -26.19 14.20 -8.89
C ASN A 99 -25.15 14.68 -7.88
N ASN A 100 -23.86 14.57 -8.24
CA ASN A 100 -22.79 15.09 -7.41
C ASN A 100 -22.54 16.57 -7.77
N ILE A 101 -22.89 17.47 -6.85
CA ILE A 101 -22.73 18.91 -7.05
C ILE A 101 -21.32 19.42 -6.71
N GLY A 102 -20.45 18.59 -6.11
CA GLY A 102 -19.12 19.00 -5.65
C GLY A 102 -18.05 19.07 -6.74
N PHE A 103 -18.41 18.87 -8.02
CA PHE A 103 -17.51 18.90 -9.18
C PHE A 103 -17.52 20.23 -9.95
N ASP A 104 -18.03 21.30 -9.34
CA ASP A 104 -18.20 22.61 -9.95
C ASP A 104 -17.00 23.57 -9.75
N ASP A 105 -15.95 23.11 -9.04
CA ASP A 105 -14.76 23.86 -8.60
C ASP A 105 -14.96 24.69 -7.31
N SER A 106 -16.09 24.54 -6.61
CA SER A 106 -16.34 25.21 -5.33
C SER A 106 -15.64 24.55 -4.12
N GLY A 107 -15.17 23.30 -4.27
CA GLY A 107 -14.59 22.51 -3.18
C GLY A 107 -13.07 22.69 -2.99
N ILE A 108 -12.60 22.56 -1.74
CA ILE A 108 -11.20 22.80 -1.31
C ILE A 108 -10.16 21.88 -2.01
N HIS A 109 -10.58 20.71 -2.50
CA HIS A 109 -9.70 19.70 -3.10
C HIS A 109 -10.22 19.14 -4.42
N ASN A 110 -11.13 19.82 -5.09
CA ASN A 110 -11.76 19.32 -6.30
C ASN A 110 -11.70 20.35 -7.41
N LYS A 111 -11.38 19.90 -8.64
CA LYS A 111 -11.45 20.76 -9.82
C LYS A 111 -12.81 20.63 -10.48
N ARG A 112 -13.10 21.51 -11.45
CA ARG A 112 -14.26 21.31 -12.32
C ARG A 112 -14.16 19.98 -13.08
N HIS A 113 -15.14 19.09 -12.89
CA HIS A 113 -15.24 17.80 -13.57
C HIS A 113 -16.64 17.61 -14.15
N THR A 114 -16.77 17.71 -15.49
CA THR A 114 -18.05 17.51 -16.18
C THR A 114 -18.29 16.06 -16.59
N GLN A 115 -17.27 15.21 -16.55
CA GLN A 115 -17.33 13.82 -17.03
C GLN A 115 -18.23 12.91 -16.19
N PHE A 116 -18.55 13.33 -14.96
CA PHE A 116 -19.46 12.60 -14.05
C PHE A 116 -20.89 13.13 -14.11
N LEU A 117 -21.17 14.16 -14.92
CA LEU A 117 -22.52 14.68 -15.07
C LEU A 117 -23.37 13.69 -15.85
N HIS A 118 -24.61 13.53 -15.39
CA HIS A 118 -25.63 12.74 -16.06
C HIS A 118 -26.54 13.66 -16.87
N ASP A 119 -26.91 13.25 -18.08
CA ASP A 119 -27.87 13.99 -18.93
C ASP A 119 -29.26 14.04 -18.29
N SER A 120 -29.63 12.98 -17.56
CA SER A 120 -30.86 12.90 -16.76
C SER A 120 -30.63 12.05 -15.51
N LEU A 121 -31.38 12.35 -14.45
CA LEU A 121 -31.47 11.50 -13.26
C LEU A 121 -32.75 10.66 -13.33
N GLU A 122 -32.71 9.47 -12.75
CA GLU A 122 -33.93 8.70 -12.50
C GLU A 122 -34.53 9.07 -11.15
N THR A 123 -35.85 8.92 -11.03
CA THR A 123 -36.58 9.13 -9.77
C THR A 123 -36.91 7.82 -9.07
N THR A 124 -37.04 6.73 -9.82
CA THR A 124 -37.38 5.39 -9.31
C THR A 124 -36.63 4.32 -10.08
N ILE A 125 -36.37 3.19 -9.42
CA ILE A 125 -35.70 2.02 -10.00
C ILE A 125 -36.45 0.79 -9.54
N LYS A 126 -36.85 -0.04 -10.48
CA LYS A 126 -37.50 -1.32 -10.22
C LYS A 126 -36.41 -2.34 -9.88
N ILE A 127 -36.35 -2.72 -8.61
CA ILE A 127 -35.43 -3.77 -8.16
C ILE A 127 -36.17 -5.11 -8.24
N GLU A 128 -35.81 -5.90 -9.24
CA GLU A 128 -36.17 -7.31 -9.32
C GLU A 128 -35.10 -8.18 -8.67
N ARG A 129 -35.27 -9.51 -8.69
CA ARG A 129 -34.26 -10.42 -8.15
C ARG A 129 -33.02 -10.38 -9.04
N VAL A 130 -31.99 -9.65 -8.61
CA VAL A 130 -30.69 -9.58 -9.26
C VAL A 130 -29.79 -10.71 -8.74
N GLU A 131 -29.10 -11.41 -9.64
CA GLU A 131 -28.08 -12.39 -9.27
C GLU A 131 -26.95 -11.70 -8.48
N ILE A 132 -26.55 -12.28 -7.34
CA ILE A 132 -25.46 -11.76 -6.48
C ILE A 132 -24.12 -12.16 -7.10
N ALA A 133 -23.80 -11.57 -8.24
CA ALA A 133 -22.57 -11.78 -8.99
C ALA A 133 -22.17 -10.49 -9.72
N GLU A 134 -20.89 -10.37 -10.09
CA GLU A 134 -20.45 -9.20 -10.85
C GLU A 134 -21.01 -9.23 -12.27
N HIS A 135 -21.77 -8.20 -12.62
CA HIS A 135 -22.30 -8.04 -13.97
C HIS A 135 -21.20 -7.59 -14.94
N GLN A 136 -20.82 -8.48 -15.86
CA GLN A 136 -19.61 -8.31 -16.71
C GLN A 136 -19.68 -7.11 -17.67
N LEU A 137 -20.84 -6.86 -18.28
CA LEU A 137 -21.02 -5.72 -19.20
C LEU A 137 -20.89 -4.38 -18.47
N ALA A 138 -21.57 -4.25 -17.32
CA ALA A 138 -21.49 -3.08 -16.46
C ALA A 138 -20.06 -2.83 -15.94
N ALA A 139 -19.36 -3.88 -15.49
CA ALA A 139 -17.97 -3.78 -15.09
C ALA A 139 -17.08 -3.29 -16.25
N SER A 140 -17.28 -3.83 -17.46
CA SER A 140 -16.55 -3.40 -18.65
C SER A 140 -16.81 -1.94 -19.01
N ALA A 141 -18.07 -1.49 -18.91
CA ALA A 141 -18.48 -0.12 -19.15
C ALA A 141 -17.78 0.87 -18.21
N ILE A 142 -17.74 0.56 -16.90
CA ILE A 142 -17.11 1.43 -15.89
C ILE A 142 -15.58 1.42 -16.04
N THR A 143 -14.98 0.26 -16.33
CA THR A 143 -13.54 0.21 -16.65
C THR A 143 -13.22 1.06 -17.88
N ALA A 144 -14.05 1.02 -18.92
CA ALA A 144 -13.89 1.85 -20.11
C ALA A 144 -14.04 3.36 -19.79
N PHE A 145 -15.02 3.73 -18.96
CA PHE A 145 -15.22 5.10 -18.48
C PHE A 145 -13.96 5.66 -17.80
N TYR A 146 -13.42 4.95 -16.80
CA TYR A 146 -12.22 5.39 -16.09
C TYR A 146 -10.97 5.43 -16.97
N LYS A 147 -10.83 4.49 -17.92
CA LYS A 147 -9.77 4.51 -18.92
C LYS A 147 -9.86 5.75 -19.82
N ALA A 148 -11.06 6.10 -20.27
CA ALA A 148 -11.29 7.30 -21.08
C ALA A 148 -11.02 8.60 -20.29
N LEU A 149 -11.50 8.67 -19.05
CA LEU A 149 -11.26 9.79 -18.13
C LEU A 149 -9.76 10.05 -17.99
N ARG A 150 -8.95 9.02 -17.73
CA ARG A 150 -7.49 9.13 -17.64
C ARG A 150 -6.84 9.62 -18.93
N LEU A 151 -7.27 9.07 -20.08
CA LEU A 151 -6.73 9.47 -21.39
C LEU A 151 -7.01 10.95 -21.68
N SER A 152 -8.12 11.50 -21.18
CA SER A 152 -8.41 12.94 -21.30
C SER A 152 -7.49 13.80 -20.43
N VAL A 153 -7.24 13.41 -19.18
CA VAL A 153 -6.44 14.17 -18.20
C VAL A 153 -4.95 14.16 -18.54
N ASN A 154 -4.43 13.04 -19.07
CA ASN A 154 -3.00 12.85 -19.33
C ASN A 154 -2.59 13.04 -20.80
N LYS A 155 -3.39 13.72 -21.65
CA LYS A 155 -2.97 13.95 -23.05
C LYS A 155 -1.69 14.80 -23.08
N PRO A 156 -0.57 14.29 -23.60
CA PRO A 156 0.62 15.10 -23.73
C PRO A 156 0.34 16.25 -24.70
N SER A 157 0.75 17.46 -24.33
CA SER A 157 0.55 18.64 -25.17
C SER A 157 1.26 18.48 -26.52
N LEU A 158 0.82 19.23 -27.54
CA LEU A 158 1.44 19.20 -28.87
C LEU A 158 2.96 19.40 -28.79
N ARG A 159 3.40 20.33 -27.92
CA ARG A 159 4.81 20.60 -27.60
C ARG A 159 5.52 19.38 -27.00
N GLN A 160 4.88 18.65 -26.09
CA GLN A 160 5.44 17.43 -25.50
C GLN A 160 5.57 16.31 -26.53
N LYS A 161 4.57 16.14 -27.41
CA LYS A 161 4.62 15.17 -28.51
C LYS A 161 5.76 15.48 -29.48
N LEU A 162 5.90 16.75 -29.88
CA LEU A 162 6.99 17.19 -30.76
C LEU A 162 8.36 16.93 -30.10
N LYS A 163 8.52 17.31 -28.83
CA LYS A 163 9.74 17.07 -28.04
C LYS A 163 10.08 15.58 -27.92
N GLN A 164 9.09 14.71 -27.75
CA GLN A 164 9.32 13.26 -27.71
C GLN A 164 9.74 12.71 -29.07
N LYS A 165 9.12 13.19 -30.16
CA LYS A 165 9.47 12.79 -31.53
C LYS A 165 10.89 13.23 -31.90
N THR A 166 11.25 14.48 -31.62
CA THR A 166 12.62 15.00 -31.86
C THR A 166 13.65 14.28 -30.99
N LYS A 167 13.35 14.02 -29.71
CA LYS A 167 14.21 13.24 -28.81
C LYS A 167 14.41 11.80 -29.31
N ARG A 168 13.35 11.14 -29.79
CA ARG A 168 13.44 9.79 -30.39
C ARG A 168 14.30 9.80 -31.65
N LEU A 169 14.13 10.79 -32.52
CA LEU A 169 14.93 10.95 -33.73
C LEU A 169 16.40 11.19 -33.37
N ALA A 170 16.68 12.12 -32.46
CA ALA A 170 18.03 12.40 -31.98
C ALA A 170 18.71 11.16 -31.36
N PHE A 171 17.99 10.34 -30.60
CA PHE A 171 18.52 9.08 -30.06
C PHE A 171 18.71 7.98 -31.09
N LYS A 172 18.00 8.04 -32.22
CA LYS A 172 18.21 7.13 -33.35
C LYS A 172 19.45 7.55 -34.15
N THR A 173 19.60 8.85 -34.39
CA THR A 173 20.73 9.42 -35.14
C THR A 173 22.03 9.43 -34.33
N PHE A 174 21.94 9.71 -33.02
CA PHE A 174 23.09 9.80 -32.11
C PHE A 174 22.82 8.99 -30.83
N PRO A 175 23.06 7.67 -30.83
CA PRO A 175 22.83 6.81 -29.67
C PRO A 175 23.59 7.25 -28.41
N VAL A 176 24.73 7.93 -28.58
CA VAL A 176 25.57 8.46 -27.49
C VAL A 176 24.81 9.47 -26.62
N LEU A 177 23.84 10.20 -27.18
CA LEU A 177 22.97 11.13 -26.44
C LEU A 177 22.09 10.41 -25.40
N ARG A 178 21.94 9.09 -25.45
CA ARG A 178 21.27 8.34 -24.37
C ARG A 178 22.12 8.31 -23.09
N ARG A 179 23.46 8.39 -23.22
CA ARG A 179 24.40 8.38 -22.09
C ARG A 179 24.46 9.72 -21.35
N THR A 180 24.05 10.80 -21.99
CA THR A 180 23.98 12.14 -21.39
C THR A 180 22.67 12.38 -20.62
N ILE A 181 21.71 11.45 -20.69
CA ILE A 181 20.49 11.52 -19.87
C ILE A 181 20.88 11.20 -18.42
N PRO A 182 20.65 12.11 -17.46
CA PRO A 182 20.90 11.82 -16.06
C PRO A 182 20.04 10.62 -15.64
N LYS A 183 20.68 9.58 -15.10
CA LYS A 183 19.97 8.44 -14.51
C LYS A 183 19.17 8.93 -13.30
N PRO A 184 17.98 8.37 -13.05
CA PRO A 184 17.21 8.74 -11.87
C PRO A 184 18.02 8.41 -10.62
N LYS A 185 17.94 9.27 -9.60
CA LYS A 185 18.64 9.06 -8.32
C LYS A 185 18.20 7.77 -7.64
N PHE A 186 16.95 7.35 -7.81
CA PHE A 186 16.39 6.10 -7.31
C PHE A 186 15.25 5.63 -8.23
N ILE A 187 14.82 4.38 -8.10
CA ILE A 187 13.73 3.81 -8.89
C ILE A 187 12.61 3.36 -7.95
N LEU A 188 11.38 3.78 -8.24
CA LEU A 188 10.16 3.34 -7.55
C LEU A 188 9.22 2.68 -8.57
N ASN A 189 8.80 1.46 -8.30
CA ASN A 189 7.79 0.76 -9.09
C ASN A 189 6.70 0.21 -8.18
N LYS A 190 5.46 0.71 -8.32
CA LYS A 190 4.34 0.33 -7.43
C LYS A 190 4.72 0.40 -5.93
N SER A 191 5.52 1.41 -5.58
CA SER A 191 6.02 1.61 -4.22
C SER A 191 5.51 2.92 -3.65
N TYR A 192 5.23 2.91 -2.36
CA TYR A 192 4.55 3.99 -1.64
C TYR A 192 5.41 4.44 -0.47
N LEU A 193 5.60 5.75 -0.36
CA LEU A 193 6.45 6.34 0.68
C LEU A 193 5.58 7.12 1.67
N GLY A 194 5.97 7.13 2.93
CA GLY A 194 5.40 7.94 4.01
C GLY A 194 5.91 9.38 4.02
N LYS A 195 5.49 10.15 5.03
CA LYS A 195 5.97 11.53 5.22
C LYS A 195 7.45 11.51 5.57
N GLN A 196 8.22 12.47 5.04
CA GLN A 196 9.65 12.65 5.36
C GLN A 196 10.52 11.38 5.17
N VAL A 197 10.20 10.54 4.20
CA VAL A 197 11.06 9.41 3.80
C VAL A 197 12.24 9.92 2.97
N LYS A 198 13.46 9.47 3.27
CA LYS A 198 14.67 9.82 2.51
C LYS A 198 15.25 8.60 1.80
N LEU A 199 15.25 8.62 0.48
CA LEU A 199 15.92 7.60 -0.35
C LEU A 199 17.24 8.15 -0.88
N TYR A 200 18.33 7.47 -0.59
CA TYR A 200 19.66 7.80 -1.13
C TYR A 200 19.86 7.20 -2.53
N VAL A 201 20.98 7.54 -3.14
CA VAL A 201 21.24 7.22 -4.55
C VAL A 201 21.22 5.72 -4.82
N ARG A 202 20.72 5.34 -6.00
CA ARG A 202 20.60 3.98 -6.53
C ARG A 202 19.71 3.04 -5.72
N ALA A 203 18.93 3.53 -4.75
CA ALA A 203 17.87 2.76 -4.14
C ALA A 203 16.83 2.33 -5.19
N ARG A 204 16.38 1.08 -5.13
CA ARG A 204 15.37 0.50 -6.02
C ARG A 204 14.30 -0.17 -5.18
N LEU A 205 13.07 0.31 -5.29
CA LEU A 205 11.93 -0.25 -4.58
C LEU A 205 10.91 -0.76 -5.61
N ASN A 206 10.40 -1.96 -5.38
CA ASN A 206 9.38 -2.59 -6.21
C ASN A 206 8.29 -3.23 -5.34
N ASN A 207 7.03 -2.84 -5.52
CA ASN A 207 5.90 -3.36 -4.75
C ASN A 207 6.13 -3.29 -3.24
N SER A 208 6.59 -2.13 -2.76
CA SER A 208 7.08 -1.95 -1.39
C SER A 208 6.51 -0.68 -0.77
N ILE A 209 6.28 -0.71 0.53
CA ILE A 209 5.79 0.43 1.32
C ILE A 209 6.89 0.84 2.29
N VAL A 210 7.13 2.15 2.42
CA VAL A 210 8.09 2.70 3.39
C VAL A 210 7.37 3.68 4.32
N GLY A 211 7.33 3.36 5.61
CA GLY A 211 6.72 4.18 6.64
C GLY A 211 7.40 5.54 6.81
N SER A 212 6.68 6.48 7.41
CA SER A 212 7.14 7.86 7.62
C SER A 212 8.44 7.93 8.44
N TYR A 213 9.28 8.93 8.15
CA TYR A 213 10.56 9.20 8.83
C TYR A 213 11.64 8.12 8.67
N THR A 214 11.41 7.11 7.83
CA THR A 214 12.40 6.10 7.49
C THR A 214 13.38 6.62 6.43
N TYR A 215 14.66 6.32 6.59
CA TYR A 215 15.65 6.52 5.52
C TYR A 215 16.16 5.19 4.96
N VAL A 216 16.44 5.20 3.65
CA VAL A 216 17.03 4.07 2.93
C VAL A 216 18.30 4.52 2.26
N SER A 217 19.44 4.02 2.76
CA SER A 217 20.76 4.34 2.25
C SER A 217 20.98 3.81 0.83
N GLU A 218 22.14 4.13 0.27
CA GLU A 218 22.45 3.89 -1.13
C GLU A 218 22.44 2.41 -1.53
N ASN A 219 22.16 2.17 -2.81
CA ASN A 219 22.18 0.85 -3.45
C ASN A 219 21.22 -0.21 -2.86
N ALA A 220 20.28 0.16 -1.98
CA ALA A 220 19.30 -0.78 -1.47
C ALA A 220 18.37 -1.31 -2.60
N ILE A 221 18.02 -2.60 -2.53
CA ILE A 221 17.07 -3.27 -3.42
C ILE A 221 15.97 -3.86 -2.56
N ILE A 222 14.78 -3.26 -2.61
CA ILE A 222 13.67 -3.59 -1.70
C ILE A 222 12.45 -4.00 -2.51
N ASN A 223 12.19 -5.30 -2.56
CA ASN A 223 11.05 -5.86 -3.29
C ASN A 223 10.03 -6.45 -2.31
N ASN A 224 8.74 -6.32 -2.60
CA ASN A 224 7.66 -6.97 -1.84
C ASN A 224 7.75 -6.78 -0.32
N THR A 225 8.21 -5.62 0.14
CA THR A 225 8.52 -5.37 1.55
C THR A 225 7.73 -4.19 2.08
N VAL A 226 7.15 -4.35 3.26
CA VAL A 226 6.57 -3.25 4.04
C VAL A 226 7.53 -2.89 5.16
N LEU A 227 8.07 -1.67 5.12
CA LEU A 227 8.93 -1.10 6.15
C LEU A 227 8.11 -0.14 7.01
N GLY A 228 8.24 -0.25 8.32
CA GLY A 228 7.61 0.65 9.28
C GLY A 228 8.22 2.05 9.28
N LYS A 229 7.79 2.83 10.27
CA LYS A 229 8.21 4.21 10.50
C LYS A 229 9.55 4.25 11.23
N PHE A 230 10.26 5.38 11.14
CA PHE A 230 11.50 5.65 11.89
C PHE A 230 12.61 4.59 11.71
N CYS A 231 12.62 3.87 10.59
CA CYS A 231 13.64 2.86 10.35
C CYS A 231 14.92 3.47 9.78
N SER A 232 16.03 2.81 10.12
CA SER A 232 17.37 3.16 9.67
C SER A 232 17.92 2.03 8.80
N ILE A 233 17.89 2.20 7.47
CA ILE A 233 18.28 1.13 6.54
C ILE A 233 19.63 1.43 5.91
N GLY A 234 20.62 0.59 6.24
CA GLY A 234 22.01 0.68 5.78
C GLY A 234 22.20 0.44 4.29
N PRO A 235 23.39 0.77 3.75
CA PRO A 235 23.68 0.64 2.33
C PRO A 235 23.71 -0.83 1.88
N ASN A 236 23.37 -1.06 0.61
CA ASN A 236 23.28 -2.38 -0.02
C ASN A 236 22.31 -3.35 0.69
N PHE A 237 21.30 -2.83 1.40
CA PHE A 237 20.23 -3.66 1.94
C PHE A 237 19.44 -4.34 0.81
N ILE A 238 19.16 -5.63 0.96
CA ILE A 238 18.45 -6.44 -0.04
C ILE A 238 17.28 -7.20 0.60
N SER A 239 16.10 -7.11 -0.01
CA SER A 239 14.92 -7.88 0.38
C SER A 239 14.05 -8.29 -0.82
N GLY A 240 13.37 -9.43 -0.73
CA GLY A 240 12.31 -9.84 -1.66
C GLY A 240 12.80 -10.35 -3.02
N TRP A 241 13.84 -11.20 -3.06
CA TRP A 241 14.35 -11.75 -4.32
C TRP A 241 13.60 -12.96 -4.85
N GLY A 242 12.60 -13.43 -4.11
CA GLY A 242 11.75 -14.54 -4.51
C GLY A 242 12.27 -15.89 -4.04
N LEU A 243 11.45 -16.90 -4.30
CA LEU A 243 11.62 -18.27 -3.87
C LEU A 243 11.67 -19.19 -5.09
N HIS A 244 12.40 -20.30 -4.95
CA HIS A 244 12.42 -21.38 -5.91
C HIS A 244 11.90 -22.67 -5.26
N PRO A 245 11.15 -23.51 -5.97
CA PRO A 245 10.71 -24.79 -5.44
C PRO A 245 11.92 -25.72 -5.23
N THR A 246 12.00 -26.33 -4.06
CA THR A 246 13.11 -27.24 -3.68
C THR A 246 12.72 -28.72 -3.68
N LYS A 247 11.43 -29.04 -3.85
CA LYS A 247 10.88 -30.39 -3.83
C LYS A 247 10.39 -30.88 -5.21
N GLY A 248 10.74 -30.15 -6.28
CA GLY A 248 10.37 -30.51 -7.67
C GLY A 248 11.53 -31.12 -8.44
N ILE A 249 11.24 -31.66 -9.64
CA ILE A 249 12.26 -32.20 -10.56
C ILE A 249 13.25 -31.12 -11.01
N SER A 250 12.82 -29.85 -11.07
CA SER A 250 13.67 -28.71 -11.43
C SER A 250 13.27 -27.47 -10.62
N SER A 251 14.25 -26.62 -10.31
CA SER A 251 14.06 -25.29 -9.72
C SER A 251 14.00 -24.17 -10.77
N HIS A 252 13.99 -24.51 -12.07
CA HIS A 252 13.99 -23.52 -13.15
C HIS A 252 12.56 -22.99 -13.44
N PRO A 253 12.34 -21.66 -13.49
CA PRO A 253 11.00 -21.05 -13.56
C PRO A 253 10.20 -21.40 -14.81
N MET A 254 10.84 -21.76 -15.92
CA MET A 254 10.16 -22.21 -17.15
C MET A 254 9.14 -23.33 -16.90
N PHE A 255 9.31 -24.14 -15.84
CA PHE A 255 8.46 -25.29 -15.54
C PHE A 255 7.35 -25.04 -14.51
N TYR A 256 7.38 -23.90 -13.81
CA TYR A 256 6.41 -23.59 -12.74
C TYR A 256 5.88 -22.15 -12.75
N SER A 257 6.47 -21.24 -13.53
CA SER A 257 6.13 -19.81 -13.58
C SER A 257 5.68 -19.40 -14.97
N ASN A 258 4.59 -18.64 -15.06
CA ASN A 258 4.09 -18.06 -16.30
C ASN A 258 4.79 -16.74 -16.69
N ALA A 259 5.75 -16.25 -15.88
CA ALA A 259 6.37 -14.95 -16.05
C ALA A 259 7.45 -14.88 -17.15
N LYS A 260 7.82 -16.01 -17.76
CA LYS A 260 8.78 -16.09 -18.89
C LYS A 260 10.12 -15.40 -18.60
N GLN A 261 10.71 -15.66 -17.43
CA GLN A 261 11.93 -15.03 -16.94
C GLN A 261 13.11 -15.16 -17.92
N ASN A 262 13.19 -16.28 -18.66
CA ASN A 262 14.19 -16.53 -19.71
C ASN A 262 13.64 -16.30 -21.13
N GLY A 263 12.47 -15.68 -21.28
CA GLY A 263 11.78 -15.46 -22.56
C GLY A 263 10.74 -16.52 -22.93
N MET A 264 10.63 -17.64 -22.19
CA MET A 264 9.62 -18.68 -22.44
C MET A 264 9.09 -19.34 -21.16
N THR A 265 7.96 -20.03 -21.27
CA THR A 265 7.35 -20.83 -20.20
C THR A 265 6.60 -22.01 -20.81
N LEU A 266 6.58 -23.15 -20.11
CA LEU A 266 5.83 -24.34 -20.48
C LEU A 266 4.53 -24.48 -19.66
N VAL A 267 4.23 -23.52 -18.79
CA VAL A 267 3.01 -23.53 -17.96
C VAL A 267 2.07 -22.40 -18.36
N THR A 268 0.78 -22.66 -18.27
CA THR A 268 -0.28 -21.66 -18.48
C THR A 268 -0.61 -20.89 -17.20
N SER A 269 -0.30 -21.47 -16.04
CA SER A 269 -0.50 -20.88 -14.72
C SER A 269 0.67 -21.22 -13.77
N ASN A 270 0.83 -20.39 -12.74
CA ASN A 270 1.88 -20.60 -11.73
C ASN A 270 1.57 -21.84 -10.90
N LYS A 271 2.55 -22.73 -10.75
CA LYS A 271 2.49 -23.93 -9.89
C LYS A 271 3.06 -23.71 -8.50
N PHE A 272 3.74 -22.58 -8.29
CA PHE A 272 4.47 -22.26 -7.06
C PHE A 272 4.28 -20.77 -6.74
N ASN A 273 4.14 -20.45 -5.46
CA ASN A 273 4.15 -19.06 -5.02
C ASN A 273 5.60 -18.57 -4.91
N GLU A 274 6.02 -17.79 -5.91
CA GLU A 274 7.41 -17.34 -6.10
C GLU A 274 7.83 -16.23 -5.14
N THR A 275 6.90 -15.61 -4.41
CA THR A 275 7.23 -14.48 -3.55
C THR A 275 6.43 -14.52 -2.26
N LYS A 276 7.03 -14.03 -1.17
CA LYS A 276 6.30 -13.79 0.08
C LYS A 276 6.63 -12.41 0.60
N SER A 277 5.59 -11.70 1.07
CA SER A 277 5.76 -10.36 1.62
C SER A 277 6.66 -10.38 2.85
N ILE A 278 7.60 -9.43 2.90
CA ILE A 278 8.48 -9.21 4.04
C ILE A 278 7.91 -8.06 4.87
N GLN A 279 7.91 -8.22 6.19
CA GLN A 279 7.43 -7.22 7.13
C GLN A 279 8.58 -6.75 8.01
N ILE A 280 8.88 -5.47 7.97
CA ILE A 280 9.84 -4.82 8.85
C ILE A 280 9.08 -3.82 9.69
N GLY A 281 9.12 -3.98 11.01
CA GLY A 281 8.42 -3.14 11.96
C GLY A 281 8.92 -1.70 11.98
N ASN A 282 8.49 -0.96 12.99
CA ASN A 282 8.89 0.43 13.24
C ASN A 282 10.18 0.48 14.08
N ASP A 283 10.93 1.58 14.00
CA ASP A 283 12.19 1.77 14.77
C ASP A 283 13.23 0.64 14.54
N VAL A 284 13.22 0.02 13.36
CA VAL A 284 14.18 -1.04 13.04
C VAL A 284 15.46 -0.43 12.51
N PHE A 285 16.60 -0.89 13.03
CA PHE A 285 17.92 -0.61 12.47
C PHE A 285 18.44 -1.82 11.69
N ILE A 286 18.76 -1.62 10.42
CA ILE A 286 19.37 -2.62 9.55
C ILE A 286 20.76 -2.12 9.14
N GLY A 287 21.80 -2.86 9.51
CA GLY A 287 23.18 -2.58 9.13
C GLY A 287 23.44 -2.70 7.62
N MET A 288 24.64 -2.33 7.19
CA MET A 288 25.04 -2.46 5.79
C MET A 288 25.08 -3.93 5.33
N ASN A 289 24.86 -4.16 4.03
CA ASN A 289 24.99 -5.48 3.39
C ASN A 289 24.11 -6.58 4.02
N VAL A 290 22.95 -6.22 4.57
CA VAL A 290 21.99 -7.20 5.10
C VAL A 290 21.08 -7.72 3.99
N VAL A 291 20.82 -9.03 4.02
CA VAL A 291 19.84 -9.71 3.15
C VAL A 291 18.71 -10.26 4.01
N VAL A 292 17.45 -9.97 3.64
CA VAL A 292 16.26 -10.55 4.27
C VAL A 292 15.56 -11.47 3.27
N LEU A 293 15.35 -12.73 3.67
CA LEU A 293 14.67 -13.71 2.84
C LEU A 293 13.16 -13.44 2.77
N ASP A 294 12.51 -13.93 1.71
CA ASP A 294 11.07 -13.79 1.48
C ASP A 294 10.24 -14.37 2.63
N GLY A 295 9.19 -13.64 3.04
CA GLY A 295 8.23 -14.09 4.05
C GLY A 295 8.65 -13.84 5.50
N ILE A 296 9.78 -13.17 5.73
CA ILE A 296 10.29 -12.87 7.07
C ILE A 296 9.60 -11.66 7.70
N THR A 297 9.37 -11.75 9.00
CA THR A 297 8.94 -10.64 9.87
C THR A 297 10.06 -10.22 10.81
N ILE A 298 10.42 -8.93 10.80
CA ILE A 298 11.33 -8.29 11.74
C ILE A 298 10.52 -7.37 12.64
N GLY A 299 10.48 -7.66 13.93
CA GLY A 299 9.66 -6.95 14.91
C GLY A 299 10.11 -5.51 15.17
N ASN A 300 9.20 -4.71 15.73
CA ASN A 300 9.47 -3.31 16.07
C ASN A 300 10.71 -3.17 16.96
N GLY A 301 11.54 -2.16 16.71
CA GLY A 301 12.72 -1.88 17.51
C GLY A 301 13.88 -2.86 17.33
N ALA A 302 13.76 -3.87 16.45
CA ALA A 302 14.84 -4.83 16.25
C ALA A 302 16.09 -4.20 15.62
N ILE A 303 17.25 -4.78 15.89
CA ILE A 303 18.53 -4.38 15.32
C ILE A 303 19.14 -5.57 14.58
N ILE A 304 19.42 -5.40 13.29
CA ILE A 304 20.10 -6.40 12.47
C ILE A 304 21.52 -5.93 12.18
N GLY A 305 22.52 -6.67 12.65
CA GLY A 305 23.92 -6.35 12.43
C GLY A 305 24.32 -6.43 10.95
N ALA A 306 25.35 -5.67 10.57
CA ALA A 306 25.86 -5.64 9.20
C ALA A 306 26.27 -7.03 8.69
N GLY A 307 26.07 -7.28 7.40
CA GLY A 307 26.44 -8.53 6.72
C GLY A 307 25.57 -9.75 7.07
N SER A 308 24.48 -9.57 7.81
CA SER A 308 23.62 -10.68 8.25
C SER A 308 22.68 -11.16 7.14
N VAL A 309 22.33 -12.46 7.17
CA VAL A 309 21.29 -13.06 6.33
C VAL A 309 20.13 -13.48 7.22
N VAL A 310 19.04 -12.72 7.18
CA VAL A 310 17.87 -12.96 8.02
C VAL A 310 17.01 -14.04 7.38
N SER A 311 17.18 -15.27 7.87
CA SER A 311 16.51 -16.48 7.37
C SER A 311 15.34 -16.98 8.22
N LYS A 312 15.03 -16.29 9.32
CA LYS A 312 13.90 -16.54 10.22
C LYS A 312 13.45 -15.24 10.87
N ASP A 313 12.21 -15.23 11.38
CA ASP A 313 11.62 -14.07 12.03
C ASP A 313 12.45 -13.59 13.21
N ILE A 314 12.47 -12.27 13.40
CA ILE A 314 13.22 -11.59 14.46
C ILE A 314 12.21 -10.93 15.41
N PRO A 315 12.20 -11.30 16.71
CA PRO A 315 11.30 -10.72 17.68
C PRO A 315 11.49 -9.20 17.84
N PRO A 316 10.46 -8.47 18.32
CA PRO A 316 10.60 -7.06 18.65
C PRO A 316 11.76 -6.81 19.63
N TYR A 317 12.47 -5.70 19.41
CA TYR A 317 13.61 -5.25 20.22
C TYR A 317 14.78 -6.23 20.34
N ALA A 318 14.78 -7.34 19.58
CA ALA A 318 15.91 -8.25 19.51
C ALA A 318 17.07 -7.63 18.73
N ILE A 319 18.29 -7.97 19.13
CA ILE A 319 19.52 -7.67 18.40
C ILE A 319 20.01 -8.99 17.81
N ALA A 320 20.09 -9.07 16.48
CA ALA A 320 20.42 -10.29 15.76
C ALA A 320 21.52 -10.05 14.73
N VAL A 321 22.44 -11.02 14.60
CA VAL A 321 23.60 -10.93 13.71
C VAL A 321 23.93 -12.28 13.05
N GLY A 322 24.63 -12.23 11.91
CA GLY A 322 25.29 -13.37 11.29
C GLY A 322 24.52 -14.08 10.18
N ASN A 323 25.17 -15.10 9.63
CA ASN A 323 24.64 -16.07 8.67
C ASN A 323 25.17 -17.47 9.06
N PRO A 324 24.38 -18.34 9.72
CA PRO A 324 22.95 -18.17 10.00
C PRO A 324 22.68 -17.10 11.07
N ILE A 325 21.53 -16.43 10.95
CA ILE A 325 21.11 -15.38 11.89
C ILE A 325 20.90 -15.93 13.31
N LYS A 326 21.49 -15.25 14.29
CA LYS A 326 21.32 -15.56 15.72
C LYS A 326 20.93 -14.30 16.48
N ILE A 327 19.96 -14.44 17.40
CA ILE A 327 19.65 -13.40 18.38
C ILE A 327 20.74 -13.45 19.43
N ILE A 328 21.43 -12.33 19.66
CA ILE A 328 22.53 -12.23 20.61
C ILE A 328 22.10 -11.64 21.95
N LYS A 329 21.12 -10.73 21.94
CA LYS A 329 20.50 -10.13 23.13
C LYS A 329 19.24 -9.36 22.73
N TYR A 330 18.52 -8.82 23.71
CA TYR A 330 17.48 -7.83 23.51
C TYR A 330 17.98 -6.43 23.89
N ARG A 331 17.36 -5.38 23.33
CA ARG A 331 17.66 -3.99 23.69
C ARG A 331 17.27 -3.68 25.14
N PHE A 332 16.19 -4.28 25.62
CA PHE A 332 15.59 -4.05 26.93
C PHE A 332 15.05 -5.35 27.53
N ASP A 333 14.71 -5.32 28.81
CA ASP A 333 13.99 -6.40 29.48
C ASP A 333 12.55 -6.52 28.98
N GLU A 334 11.96 -7.71 29.16
CA GLU A 334 10.66 -8.07 28.61
C GLU A 334 9.52 -7.13 29.03
N ASP A 335 9.51 -6.68 30.29
CA ASP A 335 8.51 -5.72 30.79
C ASP A 335 8.57 -4.38 30.03
N ILE A 336 9.76 -3.86 29.77
CA ILE A 336 9.97 -2.63 29.00
C ILE A 336 9.52 -2.83 27.56
N ILE A 337 9.88 -3.96 26.93
CA ILE A 337 9.46 -4.30 25.57
C ILE A 337 7.94 -4.30 25.46
N ASN A 338 7.26 -4.99 26.38
CA ASN A 338 5.81 -5.09 26.39
C ASN A 338 5.14 -3.72 26.56
N LYS A 339 5.70 -2.85 27.41
CA LYS A 339 5.20 -1.48 27.59
C LYS A 339 5.39 -0.64 26.33
N LEU A 340 6.56 -0.69 25.69
CA LEU A 340 6.82 0.06 24.46
C LEU A 340 5.94 -0.41 23.29
N LEU A 341 5.69 -1.72 23.17
CA LEU A 341 4.78 -2.29 22.17
C LEU A 341 3.32 -1.87 22.37
N LYS A 342 2.91 -1.55 23.60
CA LYS A 342 1.60 -0.96 23.91
C LYS A 342 1.58 0.54 23.64
N ILE A 343 2.65 1.27 23.98
CA ILE A 343 2.76 2.72 23.77
C ILE A 343 2.77 3.07 22.28
N GLN A 344 3.49 2.29 21.47
CA GLN A 344 3.61 2.50 20.02
C GLN A 344 3.98 3.95 19.65
N TRP A 345 5.04 4.47 20.26
CA TRP A 345 5.43 5.88 20.14
C TRP A 345 5.66 6.33 18.69
N TRP A 346 5.95 5.41 17.77
CA TRP A 346 6.04 5.69 16.33
C TRP A 346 4.71 6.16 15.70
N ASN A 347 3.59 6.08 16.42
CA ASN A 347 2.29 6.62 16.03
C ASN A 347 2.00 8.01 16.61
N PHE A 348 2.90 8.56 17.41
CA PHE A 348 2.77 9.88 18.01
C PHE A 348 2.66 10.98 16.96
N ASN A 349 1.89 12.01 17.29
CA ASN A 349 1.84 13.25 16.51
C ASN A 349 3.12 14.09 16.76
N SER A 350 3.27 15.21 16.05
CA SER A 350 4.42 16.12 16.19
C SER A 350 4.66 16.54 17.64
N ASP A 351 3.58 16.83 18.35
CA ASP A 351 3.62 17.38 19.70
C ASP A 351 3.93 16.31 20.73
N GLN A 352 3.78 15.03 20.42
CA GLN A 352 4.15 13.93 21.31
C GLN A 352 5.57 13.42 21.05
N LEU A 353 6.11 13.62 19.84
CA LEU A 353 7.46 13.14 19.48
C LEU A 353 8.58 13.79 20.32
N HIS A 354 8.38 15.02 20.83
CA HIS A 354 9.37 15.66 21.71
C HIS A 354 9.63 14.84 22.99
N LEU A 355 8.69 14.00 23.44
CA LEU A 355 8.88 13.14 24.60
C LEU A 355 9.97 12.09 24.35
N VAL A 356 10.07 11.58 23.12
CA VAL A 356 11.09 10.59 22.74
C VAL A 356 12.48 11.22 22.83
N GLU A 357 12.62 12.48 22.40
CA GLU A 357 13.86 13.24 22.50
C GLU A 357 14.18 13.57 23.96
N LYS A 358 13.22 14.15 24.69
CA LYS A 358 13.38 14.57 26.10
C LYS A 358 13.83 13.43 27.01
N TYR A 359 13.29 12.22 26.80
CA TYR A 359 13.57 11.04 27.62
C TYR A 359 14.44 9.99 26.91
N PHE A 360 15.23 10.38 25.90
CA PHE A 360 15.94 9.45 25.01
C PHE A 360 16.73 8.34 25.73
N TYR A 361 17.42 8.69 26.83
CA TYR A 361 18.16 7.73 27.65
C TYR A 361 17.42 7.27 28.92
N ASP A 362 16.25 7.84 29.22
CA ASP A 362 15.48 7.57 30.44
C ASP A 362 14.13 6.93 30.11
N ILE A 363 14.20 5.64 29.76
CA ILE A 363 13.05 4.86 29.30
C ILE A 363 11.99 4.72 30.39
N HIS A 364 12.40 4.65 31.66
CA HIS A 364 11.44 4.52 32.76
C HIS A 364 10.59 5.79 32.90
N ASN A 365 11.19 6.97 32.83
CA ASN A 365 10.41 8.21 32.87
C ASN A 365 9.68 8.48 31.56
N PHE A 366 10.20 8.05 30.41
CA PHE A 366 9.44 8.04 29.15
C PHE A 366 8.13 7.26 29.27
N ILE A 367 8.20 6.02 29.78
CA ILE A 367 7.04 5.16 29.98
C ILE A 367 6.05 5.81 30.96
N LYS A 368 6.53 6.35 32.09
CA LYS A 368 5.67 7.05 33.07
C LYS A 368 4.95 8.24 32.43
N ALA A 369 5.67 9.05 31.66
CA ALA A 369 5.09 10.20 30.96
C ALA A 369 4.01 9.78 29.95
N CYS A 370 4.25 8.71 29.17
CA CYS A 370 3.27 8.20 28.22
C CYS A 370 2.01 7.65 28.89
N VAL A 371 2.16 6.95 30.03
CA VAL A 371 1.01 6.43 30.79
C VAL A 371 0.14 7.58 31.31
N ASN A 372 0.76 8.64 31.83
CA ASN A 372 0.02 9.81 32.33
C ASN A 372 -0.77 10.50 31.21
N LEU A 373 -0.18 10.67 30.03
CA LEU A 373 -0.86 11.25 28.86
C LEU A 373 -2.08 10.43 28.43
N GLN A 374 -1.96 9.09 28.39
CA GLN A 374 -3.09 8.22 28.04
C GLN A 374 -4.23 8.29 29.08
N VAL A 375 -3.91 8.54 30.35
CA VAL A 375 -4.93 8.77 31.39
C VAL A 375 -5.63 10.10 31.15
N GLU A 376 -4.88 11.18 30.86
CA GLU A 376 -5.45 12.49 30.57
C GLU A 376 -6.36 12.48 29.33
N ASP A 377 -5.95 11.83 28.25
CA ASP A 377 -6.75 11.71 27.03
C ASP A 377 -8.07 10.96 27.29
N LYS A 378 -8.04 9.87 28.08
CA LYS A 378 -9.25 9.14 28.47
C LYS A 378 -10.17 9.94 29.39
N VAL A 379 -9.62 10.80 30.24
CA VAL A 379 -10.43 11.69 31.09
C VAL A 379 -11.11 12.76 30.24
N LYS A 380 -10.40 13.35 29.27
CA LYS A 380 -10.94 14.35 28.32
C LYS A 380 -12.00 13.77 27.38
N GLU A 381 -11.80 12.54 26.89
CA GLU A 381 -12.83 11.86 26.08
C GLU A 381 -14.12 11.61 26.88
N LYS A 382 -13.98 11.20 28.15
CA LYS A 382 -15.14 10.99 29.03
C LYS A 382 -15.86 12.27 29.43
N SER A 383 -15.15 13.39 29.62
CA SER A 383 -15.81 14.68 29.90
C SER A 383 -16.60 15.17 28.68
N ASN A 384 -16.04 15.03 27.47
CA ASN A 384 -16.70 15.47 26.25
C ASN A 384 -17.94 14.61 25.89
N LEU A 385 -17.97 13.34 26.28
CA LEU A 385 -19.12 12.45 26.12
C LEU A 385 -20.26 12.71 27.12
N ASN A 386 -19.99 13.41 28.23
CA ASN A 386 -20.98 13.77 29.23
C ASN A 386 -21.57 15.18 29.01
N GLU A 387 -21.00 15.97 28.08
CA GLU A 387 -21.47 17.30 27.68
C GLU A 387 -22.21 17.30 26.33
N SER A 388 -22.29 16.14 25.65
CA SER A 388 -23.06 15.90 24.41
C SER A 388 -24.24 14.98 24.67
#